data_AF-A0A423IEL7-F1
#
_entry.id   AF-A0A423IEL7-F1
#
_cell.length_a   1.000
_cell.length_b   1.000
_cell.length_c   1.000
_cell.angle_alpha   90.00
_cell.angle_beta   90.00
_cell.angle_gamma   90.00
#
_symmetry.space_group_name_H-M   'P 1'
#
loop_
_entity.id
_entity.type
_entity.pdbx_description
1 polymer ?
#
loop_
_entity_poly.entity_id
_entity_poly.type
_entity_poly.pdbx_seq_one_letter_code
_entity_poly.pdbx_strand_id
1 'polypeptide(L)'
;MAAKLSFAVRILFACCLLIATANHIRADVSHGLFWDYGYGPGTYLGSRIFWGALTFFDPLAALLLFIKPRAGIVLTAAIILVDVIHNTFYVALKQQWLEPFYLSQVAFLIVVFLLSPVAWNDPIRDVALTNSVRR
;
A
#
# COMPACT_ATOMS: atom_id res chain seq x y z
N MET A 1 -20.86 -7.37 13.63
CA MET A 1 -20.83 -6.58 12.38
C MET A 1 -19.48 -5.90 12.18
N ALA A 2 -18.98 -5.13 13.17
CA ALA A 2 -17.68 -4.43 13.09
C ALA A 2 -16.48 -5.33 12.73
N ALA A 3 -16.42 -6.55 13.28
CA ALA A 3 -15.39 -7.55 12.95
C ALA A 3 -15.31 -7.90 11.46
N LYS A 4 -16.48 -8.14 10.83
CA LYS A 4 -16.58 -8.47 9.40
C LYS A 4 -16.17 -7.28 8.54
N LEU A 5 -16.53 -6.08 8.96
CA LEU A 5 -16.17 -4.85 8.26
C LEU A 5 -14.66 -4.56 8.33
N SER A 6 -14.04 -4.67 9.52
CA SER A 6 -12.58 -4.54 9.69
C SER A 6 -11.81 -5.52 8.80
N PHE A 7 -12.27 -6.78 8.75
CA PHE A 7 -11.67 -7.79 7.88
C PHE A 7 -11.84 -7.47 6.39
N ALA A 8 -13.04 -7.02 5.97
CA ALA A 8 -13.30 -6.62 4.59
C ALA A 8 -12.43 -5.44 4.14
N VAL A 9 -12.23 -4.43 5.00
CA VAL A 9 -11.32 -3.31 4.71
C VAL A 9 -9.87 -3.78 4.54
N ARG A 10 -9.42 -4.74 5.37
CA ARG A 10 -8.08 -5.33 5.23
C ARG A 10 -7.92 -6.11 3.94
N ILE A 11 -8.95 -6.84 3.50
CA ILE A 11 -8.97 -7.49 2.18
C ILE A 11 -8.83 -6.44 1.08
N LEU A 12 -9.62 -5.36 1.14
CA LEU A 12 -9.55 -4.29 0.15
C LEU A 12 -8.12 -3.72 0.05
N PHE A 13 -7.50 -3.37 1.18
CA PHE A 13 -6.13 -2.87 1.21
C PHE A 13 -5.13 -3.88 0.64
N ALA A 14 -5.24 -5.15 1.04
CA ALA A 14 -4.37 -6.22 0.55
C ALA A 14 -4.51 -6.41 -0.97
N CYS A 15 -5.74 -6.39 -1.52
CA CYS A 15 -5.96 -6.48 -2.95
C CYS A 15 -5.30 -5.32 -3.71
N CYS A 16 -5.43 -4.08 -3.22
CA CYS A 16 -4.77 -2.92 -3.83
C CYS A 16 -3.24 -3.07 -3.83
N LEU A 17 -2.65 -3.45 -2.70
CA LEU A 17 -1.20 -3.68 -2.57
C LEU A 17 -0.71 -4.80 -3.49
N LEU A 18 -1.45 -5.91 -3.60
CA LEU A 18 -1.05 -7.03 -4.47
C LEU A 18 -1.17 -6.69 -5.96
N ILE A 19 -2.17 -5.89 -6.35
CA ILE A 19 -2.26 -5.36 -7.72
C ILE A 19 -1.08 -4.42 -8.01
N ALA A 20 -0.72 -3.55 -7.07
CA ALA A 20 0.48 -2.70 -7.18
C ALA A 20 1.75 -3.55 -7.31
N THR A 21 1.91 -4.58 -6.46
CA THR A 21 3.01 -5.55 -6.53
C THR A 21 3.13 -6.18 -7.91
N ALA A 22 2.01 -6.65 -8.48
CA ALA A 22 1.99 -7.24 -9.81
C ALA A 22 2.43 -6.24 -10.89
N ASN A 23 2.05 -4.98 -10.77
CA ASN A 23 2.50 -3.92 -11.67
C ASN A 23 4.00 -3.65 -11.53
N HIS A 24 4.53 -3.60 -10.31
CA HIS A 24 5.97 -3.46 -10.05
C HIS A 24 6.76 -4.62 -10.67
N ILE A 25 6.38 -5.86 -10.38
CA ILE A 25 7.00 -7.06 -10.94
C ILE A 25 6.95 -7.05 -12.48
N ARG A 26 5.80 -6.71 -13.06
CA ARG A 26 5.65 -6.65 -14.53
C ARG A 26 6.63 -5.65 -15.14
N ALA A 27 6.80 -4.48 -14.54
CA ALA A 27 7.74 -3.50 -15.05
C ALA A 27 9.19 -3.93 -14.83
N ASP A 28 9.52 -4.53 -13.69
CA ASP A 28 10.87 -5.04 -13.40
C ASP A 28 11.28 -6.13 -14.39
N VAL A 29 10.35 -7.00 -14.77
CA VAL A 29 10.56 -7.99 -15.83
C VAL A 29 10.73 -7.34 -17.20
N SER A 30 10.00 -6.27 -17.48
CA SER A 30 9.99 -5.60 -18.79
C SER A 30 11.17 -4.65 -19.00
N HIS A 31 11.69 -4.06 -17.91
CA HIS A 31 12.61 -2.92 -17.96
C HIS A 31 13.83 -3.06 -17.01
N GLY A 32 13.84 -4.08 -16.13
CA GLY A 32 14.86 -4.30 -15.11
C GLY A 32 14.54 -3.66 -13.76
N LEU A 33 15.17 -4.15 -12.69
CA LEU A 33 14.96 -3.76 -11.29
C LEU A 33 15.21 -2.27 -10.96
N PHE A 34 15.93 -1.55 -11.83
CA PHE A 34 16.23 -0.12 -11.68
C PHE A 34 15.59 0.70 -12.80
N TRP A 35 14.35 0.35 -13.15
CA TRP A 35 13.59 1.05 -14.17
C TRP A 35 13.52 2.55 -13.87
N ASP A 36 13.69 3.34 -14.92
CA ASP A 36 13.80 4.79 -14.86
C ASP A 36 12.50 5.51 -15.23
N TYR A 37 11.38 4.78 -15.25
CA TYR A 37 10.06 5.24 -15.65
C TYR A 37 9.98 5.73 -17.11
N GLY A 38 10.99 5.42 -17.94
CA GLY A 38 11.14 5.97 -19.28
C GLY A 38 11.58 7.44 -19.32
N TYR A 39 11.97 8.02 -18.19
CA TYR A 39 12.46 9.41 -18.13
C TYR A 39 13.98 9.54 -18.33
N GLY A 40 14.69 8.42 -18.49
CA GLY A 40 16.11 8.41 -18.82
C GLY A 40 17.04 8.73 -17.65
N PRO A 41 18.24 9.31 -17.93
CA PRO A 41 19.23 9.65 -16.91
C PRO A 41 18.76 10.67 -15.86
N GLY A 42 17.65 11.37 -16.12
CA GLY A 42 17.06 12.33 -15.19
C GLY A 42 16.36 11.70 -13.98
N THR A 43 16.16 10.38 -13.96
CA THR A 43 15.54 9.68 -12.82
C THR A 43 16.58 9.40 -11.74
N TYR A 44 16.37 9.98 -10.56
CA TYR A 44 17.24 9.78 -9.40
C TYR A 44 17.35 8.30 -9.03
N LEU A 45 18.56 7.86 -8.66
CA LEU A 45 18.81 6.48 -8.21
C LEU A 45 17.91 6.08 -7.04
N GLY A 46 17.65 7.01 -6.10
CA GLY A 46 16.75 6.77 -4.98
C GLY A 46 15.32 6.43 -5.43
N SER A 47 14.84 7.01 -6.53
CA SER A 47 13.53 6.68 -7.09
C SER A 47 13.49 5.29 -7.69
N ARG A 48 14.56 4.88 -8.36
CA ARG A 48 14.69 3.52 -8.94
C ARG A 48 14.77 2.45 -7.85
N ILE A 49 15.49 2.74 -6.76
CA ILE A 49 15.55 1.86 -5.58
C ILE A 49 14.18 1.78 -4.91
N PHE A 50 13.50 2.93 -4.75
CA PHE A 50 12.17 2.98 -4.17
C PHE A 50 11.19 2.11 -4.97
N TRP A 51 11.18 2.21 -6.30
CA TRP A 51 10.40 1.35 -7.18
C TRP A 51 10.61 -0.14 -6.89
N GLY A 52 11.85 -0.61 -6.96
CA GLY A 52 12.16 -2.02 -6.73
C GLY A 52 11.79 -2.47 -5.32
N ALA A 53 11.95 -1.61 -4.32
CA ALA A 53 11.60 -1.92 -2.93
C ALA A 53 10.10 -2.21 -2.74
N LEU A 54 9.21 -1.59 -3.53
CA LEU A 54 7.77 -1.82 -3.43
C LEU A 54 7.37 -3.26 -3.78
N THR A 55 8.13 -3.96 -4.64
CA THR A 55 7.91 -5.40 -4.90
C THR A 55 8.00 -6.27 -3.65
N PHE A 56 8.71 -5.80 -2.61
CA PHE A 56 8.85 -6.46 -1.34
C PHE A 56 7.92 -5.88 -0.26
N PHE A 57 7.86 -4.56 -0.15
CA PHE A 57 7.09 -3.92 0.93
C PHE A 57 5.57 -4.04 0.74
N ASP A 58 5.06 -4.03 -0.48
CA ASP A 58 3.63 -4.20 -0.75
C ASP A 58 3.10 -5.57 -0.28
N PRO A 59 3.68 -6.72 -0.68
CA PRO A 59 3.20 -8.01 -0.21
C PRO A 59 3.48 -8.23 1.29
N LEU A 60 4.55 -7.64 1.84
CA LEU A 60 4.79 -7.65 3.28
C LEU A 60 3.68 -6.92 4.04
N ALA A 61 3.28 -5.73 3.59
CA ALA A 61 2.17 -4.99 4.17
C ALA A 61 0.86 -5.78 4.05
N ALA A 62 0.59 -6.36 2.87
CA ALA A 62 -0.59 -7.19 2.63
C ALA A 62 -0.65 -8.39 3.60
N LEU A 63 0.47 -9.07 3.83
CA LEU A 63 0.57 -10.15 4.81
C LEU A 63 0.33 -9.65 6.25
N LEU A 64 0.99 -8.55 6.63
CA LEU A 64 0.89 -7.95 7.96
C LEU A 64 -0.53 -7.52 8.31
N LEU A 65 -1.37 -7.11 7.35
CA LEU A 65 -2.78 -6.78 7.58
C LEU A 65 -3.55 -7.93 8.26
N PHE A 66 -3.12 -9.18 8.07
CA PHE A 66 -3.77 -10.36 8.65
C PHE A 66 -3.03 -10.89 9.88
N ILE A 67 -1.69 -10.95 9.86
CA ILE A 67 -0.92 -11.54 10.96
C ILE A 67 -0.66 -10.56 12.12
N LYS A 68 -0.50 -9.27 11.82
CA LYS A 68 -0.24 -8.18 12.78
C LYS A 68 -0.95 -6.91 12.31
N PRO A 69 -2.29 -6.86 12.40
CA PRO A 69 -3.11 -5.90 11.66
C PRO A 69 -2.71 -4.43 11.84
N ARG A 70 -2.37 -4.03 13.07
CA ARG A 70 -1.89 -2.66 13.36
C ARG A 70 -0.59 -2.32 12.62
N ALA A 71 0.36 -3.25 12.60
CA ALA A 71 1.61 -3.07 11.87
C ALA A 71 1.36 -3.04 10.35
N GLY A 72 0.45 -3.90 9.87
CA GLY A 72 0.01 -3.89 8.47
C GLY A 72 -0.57 -2.55 8.05
N ILE A 73 -1.52 -2.01 8.83
CA ILE A 73 -2.17 -0.72 8.56
C ILE A 73 -1.15 0.43 8.54
N VAL A 74 -0.26 0.48 9.55
CA VAL A 74 0.78 1.51 9.62
C VAL A 74 1.71 1.42 8.42
N LEU A 75 2.13 0.21 8.04
CA LEU A 75 3.01 0.02 6.87
C LEU A 75 2.30 0.38 5.57
N THR A 76 1.04 -0.03 5.38
CA THR A 76 0.21 0.36 4.22
C THR A 76 0.10 1.88 4.10
N ALA A 77 -0.22 2.57 5.21
CA ALA A 77 -0.33 4.02 5.23
C ALA A 77 1.01 4.71 4.90
N ALA A 78 2.12 4.20 5.44
CA ALA A 78 3.45 4.73 5.14
C ALA A 78 3.83 4.53 3.67
N ILE A 79 3.61 3.34 3.11
CA ILE A 79 3.87 3.04 1.70
C ILE A 79 3.10 4.00 0.80
N ILE A 80 1.77 4.05 0.93
CA ILE A 80 0.94 4.82 -0.01
C ILE A 80 1.15 6.33 0.13
N LEU A 81 1.47 6.82 1.32
CA LEU A 81 1.82 8.23 1.53
C LEU A 81 3.13 8.57 0.79
N VAL A 82 4.17 7.77 0.97
CA VAL A 82 5.47 8.01 0.32
C VAL A 82 5.36 7.82 -1.19
N ASP A 83 4.61 6.84 -1.65
CA ASP A 83 4.37 6.56 -3.08
C ASP A 83 3.68 7.75 -3.77
N VAL A 84 2.60 8.28 -3.18
CA VAL A 84 1.92 9.47 -3.71
C VAL A 84 2.85 10.68 -3.72
N ILE A 85 3.62 10.93 -2.64
CA ILE A 85 4.57 12.06 -2.60
C ILE A 85 5.63 11.93 -3.70
N HIS A 86 6.25 10.74 -3.80
CA HIS A 86 7.28 10.45 -4.78
C HIS A 86 6.77 10.62 -6.20
N ASN A 87 5.60 10.04 -6.52
CA ASN A 87 5.05 10.12 -7.86
C ASN A 87 4.49 11.51 -8.18
N THR A 88 4.01 12.28 -7.19
CA THR A 88 3.59 13.68 -7.38
C THR A 88 4.74 14.52 -7.95
N PHE A 89 5.97 14.28 -7.47
CA PHE A 89 7.15 14.97 -7.98
C PHE A 89 7.35 14.73 -9.49
N TYR A 90 7.31 13.46 -9.94
CA TYR A 90 7.47 13.14 -11.36
C TYR A 90 6.28 13.60 -12.21
N VAL A 91 5.06 13.47 -11.68
CA VAL A 91 3.84 13.96 -12.32
C VAL A 91 3.90 15.47 -12.54
N ALA A 92 4.38 16.24 -11.57
CA ALA A 92 4.56 17.68 -11.72
C ALA A 92 5.62 18.01 -12.78
N LEU A 93 6.74 17.29 -12.80
CA LEU A 93 7.78 17.50 -13.81
C LEU A 93 7.33 17.14 -15.24
N LYS A 94 6.39 16.21 -15.39
CA LYS A 94 5.96 15.67 -16.68
C LYS A 94 4.53 16.07 -17.09
N GLN A 95 3.84 16.84 -16.25
CA GLN A 95 2.45 17.28 -16.45
C GLN A 95 1.44 16.13 -16.61
N GLN A 96 1.63 15.05 -15.83
CA GLN A 96 0.88 13.79 -15.93
C GLN A 96 -0.27 13.66 -14.90
N TRP A 97 -0.92 14.76 -14.56
CA TRP A 97 -1.85 14.85 -13.42
C TRP A 97 -3.09 13.95 -13.53
N LEU A 98 -3.48 13.59 -14.75
CA LEU A 98 -4.67 12.79 -15.03
C LEU A 98 -4.33 11.34 -15.39
N GLU A 99 -3.07 10.94 -15.27
CA GLU A 99 -2.68 9.58 -15.60
C GLU A 99 -3.31 8.56 -14.62
N PRO A 100 -3.87 7.45 -15.12
CA PRO A 100 -4.55 6.47 -14.27
C PRO A 100 -3.69 5.90 -13.14
N PHE A 101 -2.37 5.72 -13.38
CA PHE A 101 -1.45 5.26 -12.35
C PHE A 101 -1.41 6.26 -11.17
N TYR A 102 -1.46 7.57 -11.45
CA TYR A 102 -1.40 8.60 -10.42
C TYR A 102 -2.74 8.74 -9.68
N LEU A 103 -3.85 8.74 -10.41
CA LEU A 103 -5.17 8.85 -9.81
C LEU A 103 -5.50 7.65 -8.91
N SER A 104 -5.08 6.44 -9.30
CA SER A 104 -5.33 5.22 -8.53
C SER A 104 -4.59 5.20 -7.18
N GLN A 105 -3.32 5.62 -7.12
CA GLN A 105 -2.61 5.75 -5.84
C GLN A 105 -3.19 6.85 -4.94
N VAL A 106 -3.62 7.99 -5.49
CA VAL A 106 -4.29 9.05 -4.70
C VAL A 106 -5.62 8.57 -4.16
N ALA A 107 -6.42 7.87 -4.97
CA ALA A 107 -7.65 7.25 -4.51
C ALA A 107 -7.38 6.22 -3.41
N PHE A 108 -6.35 5.39 -3.57
CA PHE A 108 -5.97 4.41 -2.55
C PHE A 108 -5.49 5.08 -1.26
N LEU A 109 -4.71 6.17 -1.34
CA LEU A 109 -4.31 6.97 -0.18
C LEU A 109 -5.53 7.46 0.62
N ILE A 110 -6.51 8.06 -0.07
CA ILE A 110 -7.74 8.55 0.54
C ILE A 110 -8.48 7.40 1.23
N VAL A 111 -8.64 6.28 0.53
CA VAL A 111 -9.30 5.07 1.05
C VAL A 111 -8.58 4.54 2.30
N VAL A 112 -7.25 4.48 2.29
CA VAL A 112 -6.45 4.04 3.45
C VAL A 112 -6.67 4.97 4.63
N PHE A 113 -6.58 6.29 4.45
CA PHE A 113 -6.74 7.25 5.55
C PHE A 113 -8.15 7.23 6.14
N LEU A 114 -9.18 7.13 5.30
CA LEU A 114 -10.57 7.09 5.76
C LEU A 114 -10.93 5.77 6.46
N LEU A 115 -10.42 4.64 5.98
CA LEU A 115 -10.84 3.32 6.47
C LEU A 115 -9.87 2.68 7.47
N SER A 116 -8.68 3.23 7.67
CA SER A 116 -7.71 2.74 8.67
C SER A 116 -8.29 2.64 10.09
N PRO A 117 -9.08 3.61 10.60
CA PRO A 117 -9.71 3.49 11.92
C PRO A 117 -10.66 2.29 12.02
N VAL A 118 -11.32 1.93 10.92
CA VAL A 118 -12.23 0.77 10.85
C VAL A 118 -11.44 -0.54 10.84
N ALA A 119 -10.34 -0.59 10.07
CA ALA A 119 -9.44 -1.73 10.00
C ALA A 119 -8.66 -1.97 11.31
N TRP A 120 -8.48 -0.94 12.14
CA TRP A 120 -7.65 -0.96 13.35
C TRP A 120 -8.15 -1.91 14.44
N ASN A 121 -9.47 -2.12 14.51
CA ASN A 121 -10.08 -2.92 15.55
C ASN A 121 -9.92 -4.41 15.25
N ASP A 122 -9.42 -5.15 16.25
CA ASP A 122 -8.98 -6.54 16.12
C ASP A 122 -9.97 -7.47 16.83
N PRO A 123 -10.95 -8.06 16.12
CA PRO A 123 -12.03 -8.80 16.78
C PRO A 123 -11.55 -10.07 17.50
N ILE A 124 -10.39 -10.62 17.11
CA ILE A 124 -9.83 -11.83 17.74
C ILE A 124 -9.34 -11.54 19.17
N ARG A 125 -8.77 -10.34 19.41
CA ARG A 125 -8.27 -9.94 20.73
C ARG A 125 -9.41 -9.64 21.70
N ASP A 126 -10.48 -9.01 21.20
CA ASP A 126 -11.65 -8.67 22.02
C ASP A 126 -12.44 -9.92 22.43
N VAL A 127 -12.54 -10.93 21.56
CA VAL A 127 -13.16 -12.22 21.88
C VAL A 127 -12.35 -13.02 22.90
N ALA A 128 -11.01 -12.99 22.81
CA ALA A 128 -10.16 -13.66 23.79
C ALA A 128 -10.26 -13.01 25.19
N LEU A 129 -10.25 -11.67 25.26
CA LEU A 129 -10.37 -10.92 26.51
C LEU A 129 -11.75 -11.05 27.16
N THR A 130 -12.83 -11.09 26.37
CA THR A 130 -14.18 -11.27 26.90
C THR A 130 -14.41 -12.68 27.46
N ASN A 131 -13.76 -13.70 26.90
CA ASN A 131 -13.84 -15.08 27.42
C ASN A 131 -13.00 -15.29 28.68
N SER A 132 -11.89 -14.57 28.86
CA SER A 132 -11.08 -14.68 30.08
C SER A 132 -11.71 -14.00 31.31
N VAL A 133 -12.55 -12.99 31.11
CA VAL A 133 -13.27 -12.29 32.20
C VAL A 133 -14.49 -13.07 32.69
N ARG A 134 -15.03 -13.99 31.89
CA ARG A 134 -16.22 -14.80 32.23
C ARG A 134 -15.90 -16.15 32.89
N ARG A 135 -14.63 -16.48 33.11
CA ARG A 135 -14.17 -17.67 33.84
C ARG A 135 -13.67 -17.27 35.21
#